data_AF-A0A1A9V2Y8-F1
#
_entry.id   AF-A0A1A9V2Y8-F1
#
_cell.length_a   1.000
_cell.length_b   1.000
_cell.length_c   1.000
_cell.angle_alpha   90.00
_cell.angle_beta   90.00
_cell.angle_gamma   90.00
#
_symmetry.space_group_name_H-M   'P 1'
#
loop_
_entity.id
_entity.type
_entity.pdbx_description
1 polymer ?
#
loop_
_entity_poly.entity_id
_entity_poly.type
_entity_poly.pdbx_seq_one_letter_code
_entity_poly.pdbx_strand_id
1 'polypeptide(L)'
;SIINIFIILVNKTVPYLVSNVIELLDIEVPEDEDDGAVLVLDNQHKGKCAVVKTSTRQAYFLPVVGLAEKLKPGDLVGVNKDSYLILETFPAERDARVKAMEVDGRPTEQYSDIGGLDKQIRELIEAVVLPMTHKDNLKILDRGDVTIFHDCKEDLIRAFYYWNRVAAQGIQLVKLNLVIIITTVGVLMWTLKRQLLYMNNAQSMFNSGYMHEKGMKQDCHLAKRLYDLAAETNADAKIPVALALIKLQISLVMATKHRS
;
A
#
# COMPACT_ATOMS: atom_id res chain seq x y z
N SER A 1 -16.57 6.19 -52.73
CA SER A 1 -15.92 5.52 -51.58
C SER A 1 -14.51 4.98 -51.87
N ILE A 2 -14.22 4.41 -53.05
CA ILE A 2 -12.88 3.90 -53.39
C ILE A 2 -11.84 5.03 -53.57
N ILE A 3 -12.24 6.17 -54.14
CA ILE A 3 -11.36 7.33 -54.37
C ILE A 3 -10.83 7.91 -53.05
N ASN A 4 -11.68 8.06 -52.03
CA ASN A 4 -11.23 8.54 -50.71
C ASN A 4 -10.28 7.56 -50.03
N ILE A 5 -10.51 6.25 -50.16
CA ILE A 5 -9.59 5.22 -49.64
C ILE A 5 -8.24 5.33 -50.34
N PHE A 6 -8.22 5.54 -51.66
CA PHE A 6 -6.99 5.70 -52.43
C PHE A 6 -6.21 6.96 -52.01
N ILE A 7 -6.90 8.10 -51.83
CA ILE A 7 -6.27 9.36 -51.35
C ILE A 7 -5.70 9.19 -49.94
N ILE A 8 -6.42 8.50 -49.04
CA ILE A 8 -5.93 8.18 -47.68
C ILE A 8 -4.69 7.28 -47.75
N LEU A 9 -4.67 6.30 -48.64
CA LEU A 9 -3.53 5.40 -48.82
C LEU A 9 -2.29 6.13 -49.35
N VAL A 10 -2.47 7.05 -50.31
CA VAL A 10 -1.40 7.90 -50.85
C VAL A 10 -0.83 8.83 -49.77
N ASN A 11 -1.68 9.32 -48.86
CA ASN A 11 -1.25 10.16 -47.74
C ASN A 11 -0.65 9.35 -46.56
N LYS A 12 -0.88 8.04 -46.51
CA LYS A 12 -0.22 7.09 -45.59
C LYS A 12 1.11 6.57 -46.16
N THR A 13 1.89 7.45 -46.75
CA THR A 13 3.25 7.11 -47.20
C THR A 13 4.23 7.31 -46.05
N VAL A 14 5.00 6.26 -45.75
CA VAL A 14 6.16 6.38 -44.87
C VAL A 14 7.19 7.30 -45.55
N PRO A 15 7.90 8.18 -44.81
CA PRO A 15 8.12 8.19 -43.36
C PRO A 15 7.24 9.14 -42.54
N TYR A 16 6.74 8.65 -41.40
CA TYR A 16 6.01 9.45 -40.41
C TYR A 16 6.96 10.15 -39.42
N LEU A 17 6.54 11.31 -38.91
CA LEU A 17 7.14 11.97 -37.76
C LEU A 17 6.41 11.53 -36.48
N VAL A 18 7.14 10.97 -35.53
CA VAL A 18 6.58 10.58 -34.23
C VAL A 18 6.33 11.83 -33.39
N SER A 19 5.15 11.90 -32.77
CA SER A 19 4.75 13.02 -31.93
C SER A 19 3.94 12.55 -30.73
N ASN A 20 3.82 13.41 -29.72
CA ASN A 20 3.01 13.18 -28.53
C ASN A 20 1.85 14.19 -28.50
N VAL A 21 0.63 13.71 -28.24
CA VAL A 21 -0.54 14.56 -28.03
C VAL A 21 -0.45 15.20 -26.64
N ILE A 22 -0.37 16.52 -26.56
CA ILE A 22 -0.36 17.20 -25.26
C ILE A 22 -1.79 17.35 -24.75
N GLU A 23 -2.67 17.91 -25.58
CA GLU A 23 -4.00 18.33 -25.17
C GLU A 23 -4.98 18.20 -26.34
N LEU A 24 -6.22 17.87 -25.98
CA LEU A 24 -7.37 17.85 -26.88
C LEU A 24 -8.29 18.98 -26.44
N LEU A 25 -8.58 19.89 -27.37
CA LEU A 25 -9.40 21.07 -27.14
C LEU A 25 -10.67 20.92 -27.96
N ASP A 26 -11.82 21.02 -27.32
CA ASP A 26 -13.10 21.09 -28.03
C ASP A 26 -13.46 22.58 -28.15
N ILE A 27 -13.41 23.13 -29.36
CA ILE A 27 -13.77 24.53 -29.60
C ILE A 27 -15.27 24.58 -29.93
N GLU A 28 -16.05 25.06 -28.97
CA GLU A 28 -17.43 25.47 -29.20
C GLU A 28 -17.44 26.93 -29.64
N VAL A 29 -17.93 27.21 -30.85
CA VAL A 29 -18.12 28.58 -31.33
C VAL A 29 -19.31 29.17 -30.57
N PRO A 30 -19.18 30.31 -29.87
CA PRO A 30 -20.32 30.98 -29.26
C PRO A 30 -21.26 31.47 -30.36
N GLU A 31 -22.54 31.10 -30.25
CA GLU A 31 -23.61 31.59 -31.11
C GLU A 31 -23.98 33.02 -30.69
N ASP A 32 -23.18 34.02 -31.07
CA ASP A 32 -23.58 35.42 -30.98
C ASP A 32 -23.72 36.01 -32.38
N GLU A 33 -24.90 36.59 -32.63
CA GLU A 33 -25.38 37.15 -33.90
C GLU A 33 -24.57 38.36 -34.38
N ASP A 34 -24.43 38.46 -35.71
CA ASP A 34 -24.16 39.63 -36.55
C ASP A 34 -23.26 40.75 -36.00
N ASP A 35 -22.06 40.88 -36.58
CA ASP A 35 -21.64 42.20 -37.08
C ASP A 35 -20.66 42.07 -38.25
N GLY A 36 -20.97 42.81 -39.32
CA GLY A 36 -20.34 42.77 -40.65
C GLY A 36 -18.88 43.23 -40.71
N ALA A 37 -17.98 42.45 -40.14
CA ALA A 37 -16.56 42.46 -40.49
C ALA A 37 -16.20 41.09 -41.08
N VAL A 38 -15.40 41.08 -42.15
CA VAL A 38 -14.85 39.85 -42.76
C VAL A 38 -14.01 39.13 -41.71
N LEU A 39 -14.65 38.27 -40.92
CA LEU A 39 -13.96 37.36 -40.05
C LEU A 39 -13.40 36.25 -40.92
N VAL A 40 -12.08 36.36 -41.08
CA VAL A 40 -11.11 35.37 -41.54
C VAL A 40 -11.56 33.95 -41.24
N LEU A 41 -11.20 33.02 -42.13
CA LEU A 41 -11.51 31.58 -42.23
C LEU A 41 -11.34 30.70 -40.95
N ASP A 42 -11.22 31.30 -39.76
CA ASP A 42 -10.85 30.68 -38.49
C ASP A 42 -12.05 30.17 -37.66
N ASN A 43 -13.30 30.59 -37.96
CA ASN A 43 -14.47 30.36 -37.08
C ASN A 43 -15.48 29.28 -37.53
N GLN A 44 -15.20 28.45 -38.53
CA GLN A 44 -16.20 27.50 -39.06
C GLN A 44 -16.01 26.02 -38.68
N HIS A 45 -15.01 25.67 -37.87
CA HIS A 45 -14.79 24.27 -37.51
C HIS A 45 -15.30 23.97 -36.10
N LYS A 46 -16.57 23.56 -35.98
CA LYS A 46 -17.04 22.78 -34.82
C LYS A 46 -16.29 21.44 -34.87
N GLY A 47 -15.31 21.24 -34.00
CA GLY A 47 -14.48 20.05 -34.06
C GLY A 47 -13.49 19.94 -32.91
N LYS A 48 -13.00 18.72 -32.71
CA LYS A 48 -11.89 18.46 -31.80
C LYS A 48 -10.63 19.02 -32.42
N CYS A 49 -9.96 19.91 -31.71
CA CYS A 49 -8.62 20.41 -32.01
C CYS A 49 -7.60 19.66 -31.15
N ALA A 50 -6.36 19.57 -31.62
CA ALA A 50 -5.29 18.91 -30.88
C ALA A 50 -4.02 19.75 -30.90
N VAL A 51 -3.36 19.80 -29.74
CA VAL A 51 -2.00 20.33 -29.65
C VAL A 51 -1.03 19.16 -29.62
N VAL A 52 -0.12 19.12 -30.58
CA VAL A 52 0.81 18.02 -30.76
C VAL A 52 2.25 18.50 -30.61
N LYS A 53 3.04 17.77 -29.84
CA LYS A 53 4.48 18.00 -29.68
C LYS A 53 5.25 16.99 -30.50
N THR A 54 5.96 17.48 -31.50
CA THR A 54 6.83 16.66 -32.35
C THR A 54 8.10 16.24 -31.62
N SER A 55 8.76 15.17 -32.08
CA SER A 55 10.09 14.77 -31.58
C SER A 55 11.15 15.88 -31.71
N THR A 56 10.97 16.83 -32.64
CA THR A 56 11.82 18.03 -32.79
C THR A 56 11.54 19.10 -31.73
N ARG A 57 10.71 18.80 -30.72
CA ARG A 57 10.31 19.68 -29.61
C ARG A 57 9.50 20.91 -30.02
N GLN A 58 8.98 20.93 -31.24
CA GLN A 58 8.07 21.98 -31.72
C GLN A 58 6.62 21.57 -31.44
N ALA A 59 5.82 22.53 -30.97
CA ALA A 59 4.40 22.35 -30.74
C ALA A 59 3.60 22.92 -31.92
N TYR A 60 2.71 22.11 -32.47
CA TYR A 60 1.80 22.50 -33.54
C TYR A 60 0.36 22.43 -33.03
N PHE A 61 -0.42 23.44 -33.37
CA PHE A 61 -1.86 23.46 -33.17
C PHE A 61 -2.54 22.93 -34.43
N LEU A 62 -3.33 21.87 -34.28
CA LEU A 62 -4.11 21.28 -35.37
C LEU A 62 -5.59 21.64 -35.15
N PRO A 63 -6.20 22.43 -36.06
CA PRO A 63 -7.63 22.73 -35.98
C PRO A 63 -8.51 21.53 -36.35
N VAL A 64 -7.98 20.57 -37.13
CA VAL A 64 -8.68 19.33 -37.51
C VAL A 64 -7.87 18.13 -37.03
N VAL A 65 -8.45 17.35 -36.11
CA VAL A 65 -7.94 16.03 -35.74
C VAL A 65 -8.09 15.11 -36.94
N GLY A 66 -6.99 14.47 -37.36
CA GLY A 66 -6.91 13.64 -38.56
C GLY A 66 -7.70 12.32 -38.47
N LEU A 67 -7.13 11.24 -39.01
CA LEU A 67 -7.85 9.96 -39.19
C LEU A 67 -8.06 9.14 -37.89
N ALA A 68 -7.58 9.62 -36.74
CA ALA A 68 -7.58 8.87 -35.49
C ALA A 68 -8.79 9.23 -34.60
N GLU A 69 -9.65 8.25 -34.30
CA GLU A 69 -10.89 8.47 -33.55
C GLU A 69 -10.74 8.35 -32.01
N LYS A 70 -9.72 7.61 -31.54
CA LYS A 70 -9.49 7.29 -30.12
C LYS A 70 -8.16 7.86 -29.66
N LEU A 71 -8.15 9.16 -29.35
CA LEU A 71 -6.98 9.86 -28.85
C LEU A 71 -7.17 10.21 -27.38
N LYS A 72 -6.14 9.96 -26.59
CA LYS A 72 -6.01 10.50 -25.23
C LYS A 72 -4.78 11.41 -25.16
N PRO A 73 -4.80 12.42 -24.28
CA PRO A 73 -3.59 13.17 -23.94
C PRO A 73 -2.48 12.21 -23.48
N GLY A 74 -1.29 12.37 -24.03
CA GLY A 74 -0.11 11.53 -23.76
C GLY A 74 0.08 10.35 -24.72
N ASP A 75 -0.83 10.13 -25.68
CA ASP A 75 -0.68 9.08 -26.67
C ASP A 75 0.41 9.42 -27.71
N LEU A 76 1.16 8.40 -28.11
CA LEU A 76 2.17 8.49 -29.16
C LEU A 76 1.47 8.38 -30.53
N VAL A 77 1.68 9.34 -31.41
CA VAL A 77 0.99 9.43 -32.71
C VAL A 77 1.97 9.63 -33.86
N GLY A 78 1.63 9.04 -35.00
CA GLY A 78 2.28 9.25 -36.28
C GLY A 78 1.68 10.45 -36.99
N VAL A 79 2.52 11.43 -37.29
CA VAL A 79 2.16 12.69 -37.90
C VAL A 79 2.86 12.83 -39.25
N ASN A 80 2.23 13.45 -40.25
CA ASN A 80 2.88 13.75 -41.53
C ASN A 80 3.92 14.88 -41.36
N LYS A 81 5.05 14.82 -42.07
CA LYS A 81 6.13 15.82 -41.98
C LYS A 81 5.73 17.21 -42.49
N ASP A 82 4.92 17.26 -43.55
CA ASP A 82 4.60 18.52 -44.23
C ASP A 82 3.30 19.14 -43.70
N SER A 83 2.26 18.33 -43.51
CA SER A 83 0.92 18.80 -43.11
C SER A 83 0.61 18.66 -41.63
N TYR A 84 1.49 18.02 -40.85
CA TYR A 84 1.32 17.74 -39.42
C TYR A 84 0.01 17.05 -39.02
N LEU A 85 -0.70 16.42 -39.96
CA LEU A 85 -1.95 15.71 -39.68
C LEU A 85 -1.71 14.35 -39.00
N ILE A 86 -2.53 14.02 -38.00
CA ILE A 86 -2.46 12.73 -37.29
C ILE A 86 -2.99 11.61 -38.20
N LEU A 87 -2.14 10.64 -38.51
CA LEU A 87 -2.45 9.53 -39.41
C LEU A 87 -2.77 8.23 -38.67
N GLU A 88 -2.00 7.94 -37.61
CA GLU A 88 -2.09 6.68 -36.88
C GLU A 88 -1.66 6.87 -35.42
N THR A 89 -2.27 6.10 -34.53
CA THR A 89 -1.89 6.02 -33.12
C THR A 89 -0.94 4.84 -32.92
N PHE A 90 0.20 5.09 -32.28
CA PHE A 90 1.14 4.04 -31.91
C PHE A 90 0.85 3.53 -30.50
N PRO A 91 1.08 2.23 -30.23
CA PRO A 91 1.03 1.72 -28.86
C PRO A 91 2.08 2.45 -28.01
N ALA A 92 1.78 2.63 -26.73
CA ALA A 92 2.69 3.29 -25.80
C ALA A 92 4.07 2.59 -25.80
N GLU A 93 5.11 3.34 -26.14
CA GLU A 93 6.47 2.82 -26.16
C GLU A 93 7.00 2.65 -24.74
N ARG A 94 7.43 1.44 -24.40
CA ARG A 94 8.16 1.13 -23.16
C ARG A 94 9.66 1.18 -23.43
N ASP A 95 10.43 1.57 -22.42
CA ASP A 95 11.90 1.58 -22.47
C ASP A 95 12.45 0.21 -22.90
N ALA A 96 13.46 0.22 -23.77
CA ALA A 96 14.06 -1.01 -24.30
C ALA A 96 14.60 -1.91 -23.20
N ARG A 97 15.09 -1.34 -22.09
CA ARG A 97 15.55 -2.09 -20.91
C ARG A 97 14.39 -2.78 -20.19
N VAL A 98 13.21 -2.18 -20.18
CA VAL A 98 12.00 -2.81 -19.60
C VAL A 98 11.49 -3.91 -20.51
N LYS A 99 11.51 -3.70 -21.84
CA LYS A 99 11.17 -4.75 -22.81
C LYS A 99 12.11 -5.95 -22.69
N ALA A 100 13.41 -5.72 -22.46
CA ALA A 100 14.39 -6.78 -22.24
C ALA A 100 14.23 -7.52 -20.88
N MET A 101 13.45 -6.97 -19.94
CA MET A 101 13.11 -7.63 -18.68
C MET A 101 11.82 -8.45 -18.78
N GLU A 102 11.14 -8.43 -19.93
CA GLU A 102 10.01 -9.31 -20.19
C GLU A 102 10.52 -10.75 -20.23
N VAL A 103 9.77 -11.65 -19.57
CA VAL A 103 10.17 -13.06 -19.48
C VAL A 103 9.81 -13.75 -20.80
N ASP A 104 10.82 -13.96 -21.66
CA ASP A 104 10.64 -14.57 -22.98
C ASP A 104 10.24 -16.06 -22.91
N GLY A 105 10.64 -16.78 -21.85
CA GLY A 105 10.45 -18.22 -21.72
C GLY A 105 10.17 -18.66 -20.29
N ARG A 106 9.31 -19.67 -20.13
CA ARG A 106 9.02 -20.27 -18.82
C ARG A 106 10.26 -21.01 -18.31
N PRO A 107 10.70 -20.78 -17.05
CA PRO A 107 11.81 -21.54 -16.47
C PRO A 107 11.45 -23.03 -16.33
N THR A 108 12.45 -23.89 -16.48
CA THR A 108 12.31 -25.36 -16.45
C THR A 108 12.40 -25.98 -15.05
N GLU A 109 12.80 -25.21 -14.04
CA GLU A 109 13.02 -25.70 -12.68
C GLU A 109 11.72 -26.06 -11.96
N GLN A 110 11.75 -27.14 -11.18
CA GLN A 110 10.61 -27.60 -10.37
C GLN A 110 10.89 -27.41 -8.88
N TYR A 111 9.85 -27.26 -8.07
CA TYR A 111 10.00 -27.09 -6.62
C TYR A 111 10.60 -28.33 -5.92
N SER A 112 10.57 -29.50 -6.56
CA SER A 112 11.25 -30.71 -6.10
C SER A 112 12.77 -30.59 -6.08
N ASP A 113 13.32 -29.68 -6.88
CA ASP A 113 14.76 -29.50 -7.03
C ASP A 113 15.34 -28.58 -5.94
N ILE A 114 14.47 -27.97 -5.11
CA ILE A 114 14.83 -27.03 -4.05
C ILE A 114 14.66 -27.70 -2.68
N GLY A 115 15.77 -28.18 -2.09
CA GLY A 115 15.75 -28.89 -0.81
C GLY A 115 15.75 -27.99 0.43
N GLY A 116 15.06 -28.43 1.50
CA GLY A 116 15.21 -27.90 2.86
C GLY A 116 14.48 -26.58 3.17
N LEU A 117 13.76 -26.00 2.20
CA LEU A 117 13.03 -24.74 2.33
C LEU A 117 11.50 -24.91 2.19
N ASP A 118 10.97 -26.08 2.54
CA ASP A 118 9.54 -26.41 2.33
C ASP A 118 8.57 -25.42 2.98
N LYS A 119 8.96 -24.86 4.15
CA LYS A 119 8.14 -23.85 4.84
C LYS A 119 8.06 -22.55 4.04
N GLN A 120 9.19 -22.05 3.54
CA GLN A 120 9.26 -20.83 2.75
C GLN A 120 8.59 -20.99 1.38
N ILE A 121 8.73 -22.17 0.74
CA ILE A 121 8.06 -22.48 -0.52
C ILE A 121 6.53 -22.42 -0.33
N ARG A 122 6.01 -23.02 0.76
CA ARG A 122 4.59 -22.97 1.09
C ARG A 122 4.09 -21.54 1.30
N GLU A 123 4.80 -20.74 2.10
CA GLU A 123 4.46 -19.33 2.35
C GLU A 123 4.41 -18.51 1.05
N LEU A 124 5.35 -18.75 0.13
CA LEU A 124 5.41 -18.04 -1.17
C LEU A 124 4.27 -18.46 -2.11
N ILE A 125 3.95 -19.77 -2.17
CA ILE A 125 2.84 -20.28 -2.97
C ILE A 125 1.50 -19.71 -2.47
N GLU A 126 1.30 -19.68 -1.16
CA GLU A 126 0.11 -19.09 -0.54
C GLU A 126 0.00 -17.58 -0.78
N ALA A 127 1.11 -16.85 -0.76
CA ALA A 127 1.11 -15.41 -0.95
C ALA A 127 0.97 -14.96 -2.42
N VAL A 128 1.54 -15.71 -3.37
CA VAL A 128 1.63 -15.26 -4.78
C VAL A 128 0.75 -16.10 -5.71
N VAL A 129 0.79 -17.43 -5.58
CA VAL A 129 0.14 -18.35 -6.54
C VAL A 129 -1.34 -18.53 -6.20
N LEU A 130 -1.69 -18.66 -4.92
CA LEU A 130 -3.09 -18.83 -4.50
C LEU A 130 -3.98 -17.65 -4.93
N PRO A 131 -3.59 -16.38 -4.77
CA PRO A 131 -4.39 -15.25 -5.23
C PRO A 131 -4.58 -15.20 -6.74
N MET A 132 -3.65 -15.77 -7.52
CA MET A 132 -3.79 -15.80 -8.98
C MET A 132 -4.68 -16.95 -9.46
N THR A 133 -4.58 -18.11 -8.83
CA THR A 133 -5.28 -19.35 -9.23
C THR A 133 -6.68 -19.46 -8.64
N HIS A 134 -6.87 -19.04 -7.39
CA HIS A 134 -8.12 -19.19 -6.63
C HIS A 134 -8.66 -17.82 -6.19
N LYS A 135 -8.81 -16.91 -7.16
CA LYS A 135 -9.30 -15.54 -6.94
C LYS A 135 -10.62 -15.48 -6.17
N ASP A 136 -11.51 -16.43 -6.43
CA ASP A 136 -12.85 -16.42 -5.83
C ASP A 136 -12.86 -16.90 -4.38
N ASN A 137 -11.97 -17.83 -4.02
CA ASN A 137 -11.77 -18.23 -2.63
C ASN A 137 -11.18 -17.09 -1.79
N LEU A 138 -10.32 -16.26 -2.39
CA LEU A 138 -9.79 -15.06 -1.75
C LEU A 138 -10.89 -14.02 -1.48
N LYS A 139 -11.79 -13.81 -2.46
CA LYS A 139 -12.95 -12.89 -2.28
C LYS A 139 -13.91 -13.36 -1.20
N ILE A 140 -14.04 -14.67 -0.99
CA ILE A 140 -14.88 -15.26 0.07
C ILE A 140 -14.19 -15.11 1.44
N LEU A 141 -12.85 -15.25 1.50
CA LEU A 141 -12.03 -14.94 2.67
C LEU A 141 -12.11 -13.46 3.06
N ASP A 142 -12.01 -12.53 2.11
CA ASP A 142 -12.13 -11.08 2.36
C ASP A 142 -13.53 -10.67 2.84
N ARG A 143 -14.56 -11.45 2.49
CA ARG A 143 -15.94 -11.28 2.99
C ARG A 143 -16.15 -11.83 4.41
N GLY A 144 -15.19 -12.60 4.93
CA GLY A 144 -15.24 -13.15 6.29
C GLY A 144 -16.08 -14.42 6.45
N ASP A 145 -16.54 -15.03 5.35
CA ASP A 145 -17.48 -16.16 5.40
C ASP A 145 -16.80 -17.52 5.63
N VAL A 146 -15.47 -17.62 5.46
CA VAL A 146 -14.70 -18.84 5.73
C VAL A 146 -13.39 -18.50 6.45
N THR A 147 -13.25 -19.05 7.66
CA THR A 147 -12.12 -18.79 8.54
C THR A 147 -11.06 -19.88 8.42
N ILE A 148 -10.23 -19.81 7.38
CA ILE A 148 -9.14 -20.79 7.16
C ILE A 148 -7.94 -20.49 8.06
N PHE A 149 -7.74 -19.21 8.41
CA PHE A 149 -6.75 -18.73 9.36
C PHE A 149 -7.41 -18.41 10.70
N HIS A 150 -8.04 -19.38 11.36
CA HIS A 150 -8.55 -19.17 12.72
C HIS A 150 -7.97 -20.18 13.69
N ASP A 151 -6.72 -19.93 14.04
CA ASP A 151 -6.35 -19.91 15.43
C ASP A 151 -6.00 -18.46 15.79
N CYS A 152 -6.87 -17.77 16.54
CA CYS A 152 -6.61 -16.39 17.00
C CYS A 152 -5.24 -16.25 17.70
N LYS A 153 -4.66 -17.37 18.17
CA LYS A 153 -3.31 -17.45 18.72
C LYS A 153 -2.21 -17.15 17.70
N GLU A 154 -2.29 -17.68 16.49
CA GLU A 154 -1.21 -17.56 15.51
C GLU A 154 -1.12 -16.15 14.92
N ASP A 155 -2.27 -15.53 14.67
CA ASP A 155 -2.33 -14.16 14.17
C ASP A 155 -1.76 -13.17 15.18
N LEU A 156 -2.02 -13.40 16.47
CA LEU A 156 -1.42 -12.62 17.55
C LEU A 156 0.09 -12.81 17.65
N ILE A 157 0.61 -14.02 17.40
CA ILE A 157 2.06 -14.29 17.38
C ILE A 157 2.72 -13.58 16.18
N ARG A 158 2.11 -13.64 15.00
CA ARG A 158 2.62 -12.97 13.79
C ARG A 158 2.57 -11.45 13.93
N ALA A 159 1.43 -10.92 14.39
CA ALA A 159 1.30 -9.48 14.68
C ALA A 159 2.36 -9.05 15.70
N PHE A 160 2.53 -9.78 16.80
CA PHE A 160 3.58 -9.47 17.78
C PHE A 160 4.98 -9.43 17.16
N TYR A 161 5.33 -10.41 16.31
CA TYR A 161 6.63 -10.46 15.64
C TYR A 161 6.88 -9.24 14.75
N TYR A 162 5.91 -8.87 13.89
CA TYR A 162 6.02 -7.71 13.02
C TYR A 162 6.13 -6.41 13.82
N TRP A 163 5.29 -6.24 14.83
CA TRP A 163 5.29 -5.04 15.65
C TRP A 163 6.56 -4.91 16.50
N ASN A 164 7.17 -6.02 16.95
CA ASN A 164 8.47 -5.99 17.64
C ASN A 164 9.60 -5.53 16.71
N ARG A 165 9.58 -5.98 15.44
CA ARG A 165 10.55 -5.54 14.44
C ARG A 165 10.44 -4.04 14.15
N VAL A 166 9.21 -3.50 14.11
CA VAL A 166 8.96 -2.06 13.94
C VAL A 166 9.31 -1.27 15.21
N ALA A 167 9.05 -1.82 16.40
CA ALA A 167 9.43 -1.19 17.67
C ALA A 167 10.97 -1.10 17.85
N ALA A 168 11.72 -2.07 17.31
CA ALA A 168 13.18 -2.03 17.27
C ALA A 168 13.73 -0.92 16.36
N GLN A 169 12.95 -0.46 15.38
CA GLN A 169 13.28 0.67 14.50
C GLN A 169 13.10 2.04 15.18
N GLY A 170 12.74 2.08 16.47
CA GLY A 170 12.77 3.30 17.28
C GLY A 170 11.47 4.12 17.30
N ILE A 171 10.41 3.69 16.61
CA ILE A 171 9.12 4.40 16.60
C ILE A 171 8.42 4.24 17.96
N GLN A 172 8.34 5.32 18.72
CA GLN A 172 7.85 5.32 20.11
C GLN A 172 6.35 5.02 20.25
N LEU A 173 5.54 5.45 19.28
CA LEU A 173 4.08 5.25 19.26
C LEU A 173 3.69 3.77 19.09
N VAL A 174 4.48 3.02 18.31
CA VAL A 174 4.28 1.58 18.05
C VAL A 174 4.51 0.75 19.32
N LYS A 175 5.41 1.20 20.21
CA LYS A 175 5.67 0.54 21.50
C LYS A 175 4.46 0.62 22.45
N LEU A 176 3.74 1.74 22.45
CA LEU A 176 2.53 1.91 23.27
C LEU A 176 1.39 1.01 22.78
N ASN A 177 1.19 0.93 21.46
CA ASN A 177 0.16 0.06 20.87
C ASN A 177 0.49 -1.43 21.08
N LEU A 178 1.76 -1.81 21.02
CA LEU A 178 2.22 -3.16 21.37
C LEU A 178 1.85 -3.50 22.83
N VAL A 179 2.09 -2.59 23.77
CA VAL A 179 1.76 -2.78 25.20
C VAL A 179 0.26 -2.98 25.42
N ILE A 180 -0.60 -2.28 24.66
CA ILE A 180 -2.05 -2.43 24.74
C ILE A 180 -2.50 -3.81 24.24
N ILE A 181 -1.97 -4.28 23.10
CA ILE A 181 -2.24 -5.62 22.54
C ILE A 181 -1.73 -6.73 23.49
N ILE A 182 -0.58 -6.49 24.14
CA ILE A 182 0.00 -7.40 25.12
C ILE A 182 -0.89 -7.55 26.37
N THR A 183 -1.58 -6.48 26.76
CA THR A 183 -2.40 -6.45 27.98
C THR A 183 -3.71 -7.22 27.81
N THR A 184 -4.23 -7.33 26.58
CA THR A 184 -5.53 -7.96 26.28
C THR A 184 -5.47 -9.46 26.04
N VAL A 185 -4.32 -10.05 25.72
CA VAL A 185 -4.20 -11.49 25.36
C VAL A 185 -3.21 -12.22 26.28
N GLY A 186 -3.71 -12.56 27.47
CA GLY A 186 -2.91 -12.79 28.68
C GLY A 186 -2.24 -14.15 28.94
N VAL A 187 -2.04 -15.07 27.97
CA VAL A 187 -1.52 -16.42 28.32
C VAL A 187 -0.13 -16.75 27.75
N LEU A 188 0.15 -16.52 26.46
CA LEU A 188 1.46 -16.85 25.87
C LEU A 188 2.56 -15.81 26.17
N MET A 189 2.16 -14.61 26.58
CA MET A 189 3.05 -13.49 26.85
C MET A 189 3.83 -13.64 28.16
N TRP A 190 3.35 -14.45 29.09
CA TRP A 190 3.94 -14.56 30.44
C TRP A 190 5.37 -15.12 30.39
N THR A 191 5.61 -16.08 29.49
CA THR A 191 6.93 -16.70 29.27
C THR A 191 7.90 -15.73 28.59
N LEU A 192 7.43 -14.93 27.63
CA LEU A 192 8.24 -13.97 26.90
C LEU A 192 8.54 -12.69 27.72
N LYS A 193 7.61 -12.27 28.59
CA LYS A 193 7.75 -11.12 29.49
C LYS A 193 8.86 -11.29 30.54
N ARG A 194 9.14 -12.53 30.94
CA ARG A 194 10.28 -12.88 31.81
C ARG A 194 11.63 -12.53 31.17
N GLN A 195 11.74 -12.58 29.84
CA GLN A 195 12.96 -12.24 29.10
C GLN A 195 13.16 -10.71 28.98
N LEU A 196 12.08 -9.94 28.81
CA LEU A 196 12.10 -8.48 28.72
C LEU A 196 12.36 -7.78 30.07
N LEU A 197 12.05 -8.44 31.19
CA LEU A 197 12.33 -7.93 32.54
C LEU A 197 13.82 -7.63 32.78
N TYR A 198 14.71 -8.28 32.02
CA TYR A 198 16.15 -8.04 32.05
C TYR A 198 16.59 -6.68 31.47
N MET A 199 15.69 -5.87 30.89
CA MET A 199 16.01 -4.55 30.32
C MET A 199 16.01 -3.40 31.35
N ASN A 200 15.92 -3.69 32.65
CA ASN A 200 16.14 -2.76 33.77
C ASN A 200 15.35 -1.41 33.71
N ASN A 201 14.13 -1.43 33.17
CA ASN A 201 13.26 -0.23 33.08
C ASN A 201 12.13 -0.27 34.12
N ALA A 202 12.09 0.75 34.98
CA ALA A 202 11.11 0.92 36.07
C ALA A 202 9.65 0.81 35.61
N GLN A 203 9.31 1.37 34.44
CA GLN A 203 7.92 1.38 33.95
C GLN A 203 7.43 -0.02 33.57
N SER A 204 8.32 -0.83 33.02
CA SER A 204 8.01 -2.22 32.64
C SER A 204 7.80 -3.10 33.87
N MET A 205 8.64 -2.89 34.90
CA MET A 205 8.54 -3.57 36.19
C MET A 205 7.20 -3.23 36.89
N PHE A 206 6.82 -1.95 36.92
CA PHE A 206 5.54 -1.50 37.47
C PHE A 206 4.34 -2.12 36.74
N ASN A 207 4.33 -2.07 35.41
CA ASN A 207 3.28 -2.69 34.61
C ASN A 207 3.23 -4.21 34.78
N SER A 208 4.36 -4.87 35.11
CA SER A 208 4.37 -6.28 35.44
C SER A 208 3.73 -6.55 36.80
N GLY A 209 4.09 -5.78 37.84
CA GLY A 209 3.46 -5.87 39.16
C GLY A 209 1.95 -5.70 39.10
N TYR A 210 1.48 -4.71 38.33
CA TYR A 210 0.05 -4.46 38.13
C TYR A 210 -0.69 -5.62 37.45
N MET A 211 -0.04 -6.32 36.52
CA MET A 211 -0.61 -7.51 35.90
C MET A 211 -0.74 -8.69 36.87
N HIS A 212 0.18 -8.85 37.82
CA HIS A 212 0.05 -9.87 38.87
C HIS A 212 -0.98 -9.47 39.95
N GLU A 213 -1.30 -8.18 40.08
CA GLU A 213 -2.38 -7.68 40.94
C GLU A 213 -3.77 -7.91 40.31
N LYS A 214 -3.91 -7.71 38.99
CA LYS A 214 -5.23 -7.73 38.29
C LYS A 214 -5.47 -8.92 37.36
N GLY A 215 -4.45 -9.71 37.06
CA GLY A 215 -4.52 -10.83 36.12
C GLY A 215 -5.23 -12.07 36.67
N MET A 216 -5.37 -13.08 35.80
CA MET A 216 -6.10 -14.34 36.06
C MET A 216 -5.48 -15.20 37.18
N LYS A 217 -4.19 -15.02 37.49
CA LYS A 217 -3.49 -15.62 38.64
C LYS A 217 -2.92 -14.49 39.48
N GLN A 218 -3.66 -14.10 40.52
CA GLN A 218 -3.29 -12.98 41.38
C GLN A 218 -2.20 -13.40 42.38
N ASP A 219 -0.96 -12.95 42.14
CA ASP A 219 0.19 -13.26 42.97
C ASP A 219 0.67 -11.98 43.69
N CYS A 220 0.04 -11.66 44.82
CA CYS A 220 0.29 -10.41 45.55
C CYS A 220 1.75 -10.25 46.01
N HIS A 221 2.42 -11.34 46.40
CA HIS A 221 3.82 -11.31 46.84
C HIS A 221 4.80 -10.99 45.71
N LEU A 222 4.54 -11.56 44.53
CA LEU A 222 5.35 -11.30 43.35
C LEU A 222 5.11 -9.87 42.84
N ALA A 223 3.86 -9.40 42.86
CA ALA A 223 3.51 -8.02 42.54
C ALA A 223 4.26 -7.01 43.43
N LYS A 224 4.25 -7.21 44.76
CA LYS A 224 4.99 -6.37 45.72
C LYS A 224 6.48 -6.32 45.40
N ARG A 225 7.11 -7.48 45.21
CA ARG A 225 8.55 -7.57 44.88
C ARG A 225 8.91 -6.81 43.60
N LEU A 226 8.05 -6.85 42.59
CA LEU A 226 8.25 -6.16 41.31
C LEU A 226 8.08 -4.64 41.44
N TYR A 227 7.14 -4.19 42.28
CA TYR A 227 6.98 -2.78 42.61
C TYR A 227 8.18 -2.24 43.39
N ASP A 228 8.68 -3.00 44.37
CA ASP A 228 9.88 -2.62 45.14
C ASP A 228 11.10 -2.48 44.21
N LEU A 229 11.30 -3.44 43.30
CA LEU A 229 12.37 -3.37 42.29
C LEU A 229 12.21 -2.16 41.34
N ALA A 230 10.97 -1.80 40.97
CA ALA A 230 10.71 -0.61 40.16
C ALA A 230 11.12 0.68 40.88
N ALA A 231 10.89 0.77 42.19
CA ALA A 231 11.30 1.92 43.01
C ALA A 231 12.83 2.02 43.20
N GLU A 232 13.54 0.89 43.15
CA GLU A 232 15.01 0.86 43.22
C GLU A 232 15.65 1.31 41.90
N THR A 233 15.03 1.01 40.75
CA THR A 233 15.59 1.34 39.42
C THR A 233 15.48 2.81 39.02
N ASN A 234 14.42 3.53 39.42
CA ASN A 234 14.27 4.95 39.12
C ASN A 234 13.64 5.73 40.29
N ALA A 235 14.25 6.87 40.64
CA ALA A 235 13.74 7.77 41.67
C ALA A 235 12.35 8.33 41.34
N ASP A 236 12.07 8.61 40.05
CA ASP A 236 10.79 9.16 39.60
C ASP A 236 9.63 8.16 39.74
N ALA A 237 9.94 6.86 39.79
CA ALA A 237 8.94 5.81 39.92
C ALA A 237 8.49 5.58 41.38
N LYS A 238 9.13 6.20 42.37
CA LYS A 238 8.85 5.96 43.80
C LYS A 238 7.45 6.40 44.23
N ILE A 239 7.00 7.55 43.73
CA ILE A 239 5.67 8.10 44.05
C ILE A 239 4.54 7.19 43.52
N PRO A 240 4.51 6.80 42.23
CA PRO A 240 3.47 5.89 41.73
C PRO A 240 3.56 4.48 42.36
N VAL A 241 4.77 3.98 42.63
CA VAL A 241 4.97 2.70 43.33
C VAL A 241 4.39 2.73 44.75
N ALA A 242 4.66 3.77 45.53
CA ALA A 242 4.16 3.88 46.90
C ALA A 242 2.63 3.87 46.94
N LEU A 243 1.98 4.58 46.01
CA LEU A 243 0.53 4.62 45.88
C LEU A 243 -0.06 3.25 45.52
N ALA A 244 0.61 2.49 44.63
CA ALA A 244 0.24 1.13 44.28
C ALA A 244 0.42 0.15 45.46
N LEU A 245 1.50 0.27 46.24
CA LEU A 245 1.75 -0.55 47.43
C LEU A 245 0.72 -0.31 48.53
N ILE A 246 0.36 0.95 48.78
CA ILE A 246 -0.70 1.32 49.72
C ILE A 246 -2.03 0.68 49.30
N LYS A 247 -2.37 0.78 48.01
CA LYS A 247 -3.57 0.17 47.45
C LYS A 247 -3.57 -1.36 47.59
N LEU A 248 -2.44 -2.01 47.31
CA LEU A 248 -2.27 -3.45 47.43
C LEU A 248 -2.48 -3.89 48.89
N GLN A 249 -1.91 -3.16 49.86
CA GLN A 249 -2.09 -3.44 51.29
C GLN A 249 -3.56 -3.33 51.72
N ILE A 250 -4.27 -2.29 51.26
CA ILE A 250 -5.71 -2.14 51.52
C ILE A 250 -6.50 -3.31 50.93
N SER A 251 -6.19 -3.73 49.69
CA SER A 251 -6.87 -4.85 49.04
C SER A 251 -6.65 -6.19 49.76
N LEU A 252 -5.45 -6.39 50.32
CA LEU A 252 -5.08 -7.60 51.05
C LEU A 252 -5.81 -7.67 52.41
N VAL A 253 -5.90 -6.54 53.11
CA VAL A 253 -6.67 -6.40 54.37
C VAL A 253 -8.17 -6.59 54.14
N MET A 254 -8.71 -6.08 53.03
CA MET A 254 -10.12 -6.29 52.68
C MET A 254 -10.40 -7.76 52.28
N ALA A 255 -9.47 -8.40 51.57
CA ALA A 255 -9.58 -9.80 51.18
C ALA A 255 -9.51 -10.77 52.36
N THR A 256 -8.70 -10.47 53.40
CA THR A 256 -8.67 -11.28 54.62
C THR A 256 -9.93 -11.08 55.47
N LYS A 257 -10.48 -9.86 55.53
CA LYS A 257 -11.74 -9.54 56.25
C LYS A 257 -12.97 -10.18 55.63
N HIS A 258 -12.96 -10.47 54.32
CA HIS A 258 -14.05 -11.13 53.61
C HIS A 258 -14.04 -12.67 53.73
N ARG A 259 -12.94 -13.25 54.25
CA ARG A 259 -12.73 -14.69 54.44
C ARG A 259 -12.93 -15.16 55.89
N SER A 260 -13.12 -14.23 56.83
CA SER A 260 -13.53 -14.47 58.23
C SER A 260 -15.03 -14.25 58.38
#